data_AF-A0A379EFC2-F1
#
_entry.id   AF-A0A379EFC2-F1
#
_cell.length_a   1.000
_cell.length_b   1.000
_cell.length_c   1.000
_cell.angle_alpha   90.00
_cell.angle_beta   90.00
_cell.angle_gamma   90.00
#
_symmetry.space_group_name_H-M   'P 1'
#
loop_
_entity.id
_entity.type
_entity.pdbx_description
1 polymer ?
#
loop_
_entity_poly.entity_id
_entity_poly.type
_entity_poly.pdbx_seq_one_letter_code
_entity_poly.pdbx_strand_id
1 'polypeptide(L)'
;MPYIDYKTEDTWQKRLFNKLISVEDKLDRLLILQEQSVDTTVHPPLKPEYLDIIDVSKILKVEQKTIYNWVWAGKIPYLKANGRLLFLREEIDKMVRKRDDW
;
A
#
# COMPACT_ATOMS: atom_id res chain seq x y z
N MET A 1 -56.46 -30.14 22.35
CA MET A 1 -54.99 -29.98 22.34
C MET A 1 -54.53 -29.89 20.89
N PRO A 2 -53.87 -28.81 20.45
CA PRO A 2 -53.35 -28.75 19.10
C PRO A 2 -52.02 -29.51 19.04
N TYR A 3 -51.92 -30.40 18.06
CA TYR A 3 -50.71 -31.15 17.73
C TYR A 3 -49.65 -30.16 17.25
N ILE A 4 -48.46 -30.21 17.85
CA ILE A 4 -47.30 -29.45 17.37
C ILE A 4 -46.97 -29.99 15.98
N ASP A 5 -47.13 -29.13 14.98
CA ASP A 5 -46.81 -29.40 13.58
C ASP A 5 -45.27 -29.44 13.42
N TYR A 6 -44.66 -30.58 13.72
CA TYR A 6 -43.22 -30.81 13.56
C TYR A 6 -42.74 -30.75 12.10
N LYS A 7 -43.62 -30.61 11.11
CA LYS A 7 -43.26 -30.59 9.69
C LYS A 7 -42.89 -29.20 9.18
N THR A 8 -43.41 -28.13 9.78
CA THR A 8 -43.12 -26.76 9.37
C THR A 8 -41.72 -26.31 9.81
N GLU A 9 -41.23 -26.80 10.95
CA GLU A 9 -39.90 -26.48 11.47
C GLU A 9 -38.76 -26.95 10.56
N ASP A 10 -38.92 -28.15 10.00
CA ASP A 10 -37.97 -28.80 9.11
C ASP A 10 -37.73 -28.00 7.81
N THR A 11 -38.75 -27.28 7.34
CA THR A 11 -38.69 -26.54 6.07
C THR A 11 -37.91 -25.23 6.17
N TRP A 12 -38.05 -24.49 7.28
CA TRP A 12 -37.31 -23.25 7.47
C TRP A 12 -35.86 -23.53 7.85
N GLN A 13 -35.60 -24.58 8.62
CA GLN A 13 -34.25 -25.04 8.94
C GLN A 13 -33.48 -25.38 7.67
N LYS A 14 -34.05 -26.20 6.77
CA LYS A 14 -33.43 -26.51 5.47
C LYS A 14 -33.16 -25.27 4.63
N ARG A 15 -34.11 -24.31 4.60
CA ARG A 15 -33.91 -23.04 3.88
C ARG A 15 -32.79 -22.20 4.50
N LEU A 16 -32.67 -22.17 5.82
CA LEU A 16 -31.61 -21.45 6.52
C LEU A 16 -30.24 -22.06 6.24
N PHE A 17 -30.12 -23.39 6.34
CA PHE A 17 -28.87 -24.09 6.02
C PHE A 17 -28.46 -23.89 4.56
N ASN A 18 -29.40 -24.01 3.61
CA ASN A 18 -29.12 -23.73 2.20
C ASN A 18 -28.64 -22.29 1.97
N LYS A 19 -29.18 -21.33 2.71
CA LYS A 19 -28.75 -19.93 2.63
C LYS A 19 -27.37 -19.71 3.23
N LEU A 20 -27.05 -20.41 4.32
CA LEU A 20 -25.72 -20.38 4.94
C LEU A 20 -24.66 -20.96 4.00
N ILE A 21 -24.93 -22.13 3.40
CA ILE A 21 -24.06 -22.76 2.39
C ILE A 21 -23.85 -21.82 1.19
N SER A 22 -24.91 -21.13 0.75
CA SER A 22 -24.77 -20.15 -0.34
C SER A 22 -23.94 -18.92 0.04
N VAL A 23 -23.91 -18.53 1.32
CA VAL A 23 -23.07 -17.42 1.79
C VAL A 23 -21.62 -17.87 1.90
N GLU A 24 -21.38 -19.07 2.42
CA GLU A 24 -20.06 -19.70 2.49
C GLU A 24 -19.42 -19.83 1.09
N ASP A 25 -20.14 -20.42 0.13
CA ASP A 25 -19.66 -20.53 -1.27
C ASP A 25 -19.37 -19.17 -1.92
N LYS A 26 -20.14 -18.13 -1.58
CA LYS A 26 -19.86 -16.76 -2.05
C LYS A 26 -18.62 -16.17 -1.41
N LEU A 27 -18.37 -16.45 -0.13
CA LEU A 27 -17.18 -15.98 0.57
C LEU A 27 -15.93 -16.68 0.03
N ASP A 28 -15.99 -17.99 -0.22
CA ASP A 28 -14.88 -18.73 -0.85
C ASP A 28 -14.56 -18.20 -2.26
N ARG A 29 -15.60 -17.92 -3.06
CA ARG A 29 -15.41 -17.28 -4.38
C ARG A 29 -14.79 -15.89 -4.26
N LEU A 30 -15.21 -15.09 -3.29
CA LEU A 30 -14.62 -13.77 -3.03
C LEU A 30 -13.18 -13.88 -2.55
N LEU A 31 -12.84 -14.89 -1.75
CA LEU A 31 -11.48 -15.14 -1.30
C LEU A 31 -10.58 -15.51 -2.48
N ILE A 32 -11.03 -16.42 -3.36
CA ILE A 32 -10.31 -16.80 -4.58
C ILE A 32 -10.14 -15.59 -5.50
N LEU A 33 -11.18 -14.76 -5.66
CA LEU A 33 -11.10 -13.53 -6.44
C LEU A 33 -10.16 -12.49 -5.81
N GLN A 34 -10.12 -12.39 -4.48
CA GLN A 34 -9.20 -11.51 -3.77
C GLN A 34 -7.74 -11.97 -3.95
N GLU A 35 -7.50 -13.27 -3.82
CA GLU A 35 -6.18 -13.89 -3.99
C GLU A 35 -5.71 -13.83 -5.45
N GLN A 36 -6.63 -13.90 -6.42
CA GLN A 36 -6.35 -13.63 -7.84
C GLN A 36 -6.24 -12.13 -8.14
N SER A 37 -6.82 -11.25 -7.31
CA SER A 37 -6.66 -9.79 -7.39
C SER A 37 -5.40 -9.29 -6.68
N VAL A 38 -4.45 -10.17 -6.36
CA VAL A 38 -3.09 -9.77 -6.03
C VAL A 38 -2.52 -9.09 -7.28
N ASP A 39 -2.42 -7.76 -7.17
CA ASP A 39 -1.71 -6.81 -8.03
C ASP A 39 -2.40 -6.26 -9.30
N THR A 40 -3.71 -5.96 -9.23
CA THR A 40 -4.30 -4.87 -10.04
C THR A 40 -4.47 -3.57 -9.27
N THR A 41 -3.84 -3.42 -8.11
CA THR A 41 -3.33 -2.10 -7.76
C THR A 41 -2.16 -1.88 -8.67
N VAL A 42 -2.44 -1.25 -9.81
CA VAL A 42 -1.43 -0.60 -10.65
C VAL A 42 -0.66 0.33 -9.71
N HIS A 43 0.36 -0.18 -9.04
CA HIS A 43 1.52 0.62 -8.72
C HIS A 43 1.97 1.09 -10.10
N PRO A 44 1.85 2.39 -10.42
CA PRO A 44 2.43 2.91 -11.65
C PRO A 44 3.87 2.39 -11.67
N PRO A 45 4.37 1.92 -12.84
CA PRO A 45 5.73 1.37 -12.93
C PRO A 45 6.64 2.33 -12.20
N LEU A 46 7.26 1.86 -11.10
CA LEU A 46 7.97 2.66 -10.09
C LEU A 46 8.54 3.90 -10.77
N LYS A 47 7.79 5.01 -10.68
CA LYS A 47 8.33 6.27 -11.18
C LYS A 47 9.61 6.44 -10.39
N PRO A 48 10.73 6.84 -11.02
CA PRO A 48 11.83 7.37 -10.22
C PRO A 48 11.20 8.43 -9.33
N GLU A 49 11.05 8.11 -8.04
CA GLU A 49 10.39 8.98 -7.07
C GLU A 49 11.34 10.14 -6.87
N TYR A 50 11.14 11.14 -7.70
CA TYR A 50 11.80 12.41 -7.59
C TYR A 50 11.22 13.09 -6.36
N LEU A 51 12.05 13.19 -5.33
CA LEU A 51 11.73 13.90 -4.12
C LEU A 51 12.11 15.36 -4.28
N ASP A 52 11.27 16.25 -3.75
CA ASP A 52 11.63 17.65 -3.58
C ASP A 52 12.54 17.79 -2.34
N ILE A 53 13.22 18.93 -2.22
CA ILE A 53 14.09 19.28 -1.08
C ILE A 53 13.36 19.10 0.25
N ILE A 54 12.06 19.39 0.29
CA ILE A 54 11.21 19.26 1.48
C ILE A 54 11.12 17.80 1.92
N ASP A 55 10.92 16.87 0.99
CA ASP A 55 10.76 15.47 1.33
C ASP A 55 12.11 14.84 1.68
N VAL A 56 13.18 15.23 0.98
CA VAL A 56 14.55 14.84 1.32
C VAL A 56 14.93 15.29 2.73
N SER A 57 14.55 16.52 3.11
CA SER A 57 14.73 17.07 4.47
C SER A 57 14.07 16.22 5.55
N LYS A 58 12.82 15.80 5.31
CA LYS A 58 12.08 14.93 6.24
C LYS A 58 12.72 13.55 6.39
N ILE A 59 13.21 12.97 5.29
CA ILE A 59 13.81 11.63 5.28
C ILE A 59 15.16 11.63 6.01
N LEU A 60 16.04 12.57 5.67
CA LEU A 60 17.37 12.67 6.26
C LEU A 60 17.35 13.31 7.66
N LYS A 61 16.20 13.87 8.08
CA LYS A 61 16.03 14.64 9.32
C LYS A 61 17.07 15.75 9.44
N VAL A 62 17.29 16.49 8.35
CA VAL A 62 18.23 17.62 8.30
C VAL A 62 17.52 18.88 7.84
N GLU A 63 18.03 20.05 8.20
CA GLU A 63 17.47 21.31 7.72
C GLU A 63 17.65 21.48 6.21
N GLN A 64 16.68 22.10 5.52
CA GLN A 64 16.71 22.32 4.06
C GLN A 64 17.98 23.05 3.61
N LYS A 65 18.49 23.99 4.43
CA LYS A 65 19.74 24.70 4.18
C LYS A 65 20.95 23.75 4.03
N THR A 66 20.97 22.67 4.80
CA THR A 66 22.02 21.66 4.73
C THR A 66 21.98 20.92 3.40
N ILE A 67 20.78 20.62 2.89
CA ILE A 67 20.61 19.99 1.57
C ILE A 67 21.09 20.93 0.46
N TYR A 68 20.75 22.22 0.51
CA TYR A 68 21.28 23.21 -0.43
C TYR A 68 22.82 23.27 -0.41
N ASN A 69 23.42 23.25 0.78
CA ASN A 69 24.88 23.22 0.92
C ASN A 69 25.49 21.95 0.30
N TRP A 70 24.83 20.80 0.43
CA TRP A 70 25.31 19.54 -0.17
C TRP A 70 25.16 19.49 -1.68
N VAL A 71 24.06 20.05 -2.20
CA VAL A 71 23.86 20.28 -3.63
C VAL A 71 24.96 21.18 -4.18
N TRP A 72 25.23 22.30 -3.50
CA TRP A 72 26.28 23.23 -3.91
C TRP A 72 27.68 22.61 -3.81
N ALA A 73 27.94 21.81 -2.78
CA ALA A 73 29.18 21.06 -2.61
C ALA A 73 29.31 19.85 -3.56
N GLY A 74 28.30 19.55 -4.39
CA GLY A 74 28.30 18.42 -5.32
C GLY A 74 28.25 17.04 -4.65
N LYS A 75 27.85 16.98 -3.36
CA LYS A 75 27.76 15.71 -2.61
C LYS A 75 26.54 14.88 -2.98
N ILE A 76 25.47 15.53 -3.44
CA ILE A 76 24.21 14.87 -3.80
C ILE A 76 23.88 15.20 -5.26
N PRO A 77 23.72 14.19 -6.13
CA PRO A 77 23.24 14.40 -7.49
C PRO A 77 21.81 14.95 -7.46
N TYR A 78 21.55 15.93 -8.32
CA TYR A 78 20.24 16.57 -8.41
C TYR A 78 19.85 16.74 -9.88
N LEU A 79 18.55 16.67 -10.14
CA LEU A 79 17.95 17.00 -11.42
C LEU A 79 17.20 18.32 -11.29
N LYS A 80 17.50 19.29 -12.15
CA LYS A 80 16.76 20.55 -12.19
C LYS A 80 15.67 20.45 -13.26
N ALA A 81 14.41 20.42 -12.83
CA ALA A 81 13.26 20.42 -13.74
C ALA A 81 12.28 21.53 -13.33
N ASN A 82 11.79 22.30 -14.29
CA ASN A 82 10.79 23.36 -14.06
C ASN A 82 11.15 24.33 -12.91
N GLY A 83 12.43 24.63 -12.71
CA GLY A 83 12.91 25.52 -11.66
C GLY A 83 13.01 24.90 -10.26
N ARG A 84 12.71 23.62 -10.09
CA ARG A 84 12.84 22.87 -8.82
C ARG A 84 14.01 21.90 -8.86
N LEU A 85 14.53 21.57 -7.68
CA LEU A 85 15.53 20.51 -7.50
C LEU A 85 14.81 19.21 -7.15
N LEU A 86 15.09 18.19 -7.94
CA LEU A 86 14.53 16.86 -7.80
C LEU A 86 15.66 15.86 -7.49
N PHE A 87 15.40 14.97 -6.54
CA PHE A 87 16.36 13.97 -6.06
C PHE A 87 15.81 12.56 -6.25
N LEU A 88 16.62 11.61 -6.71
CA LEU A 88 16.18 10.22 -6.80
C LEU A 88 16.11 9.58 -5.42
N ARG A 89 14.98 8.91 -5.12
CA ARG A 89 14.78 8.20 -3.87
C ARG A 89 15.90 7.20 -3.55
N GLU A 90 16.39 6.46 -4.55
CA GLU A 90 17.44 5.45 -4.37
C GLU A 90 18.75 6.04 -3.82
N GLU A 91 19.11 7.24 -4.25
CA GLU A 91 20.35 7.89 -3.84
C GLU A 91 20.24 8.41 -2.40
N ILE A 92 19.08 8.94 -2.04
CA ILE A 92 18.79 9.37 -0.66
C ILE A 92 18.78 8.16 0.28
N ASP A 93 18.18 7.04 -0.12
CA ASP A 93 18.15 5.83 0.71
C ASP A 93 19.56 5.25 0.92
N LYS A 94 20.42 5.27 -0.12
CA LYS A 94 21.85 4.93 0.00
C LYS A 94 22.58 5.83 1.02
N MET A 95 22.24 7.13 1.07
CA MET A 95 22.82 8.05 2.03
C MET A 95 22.34 7.81 3.47
N VAL A 96 21.06 7.44 3.64
CA VAL A 96 20.52 7.06 4.95
C VAL A 96 21.23 5.81 5.48
N ARG A 97 21.37 4.76 4.67
CA ARG A 97 22.08 3.54 5.06
C ARG A 97 23.53 3.80 5.47
N LYS A 98 24.26 4.63 4.72
CA LYS A 98 25.64 5.01 5.07
C LYS A 98 25.77 5.76 6.40
N ARG A 99 24.69 6.40 6.87
CA ARG A 99 24.70 7.13 8.15
C ARG A 99 24.48 6.19 9.34
N ASP A 100 23.76 5.09 9.16
CA ASP A 100 23.56 4.09 10.22
C ASP A 100 24.81 3.20 10.44
N ASP A 101 25.75 3.18 9.49
CA ASP A 101 27.02 2.44 9.58
C ASP A 101 28.17 3.25 10.24
N TRP A 102 27.91 4.44 10.80
CA TRP A 102 28.87 5.31 11.50
C TRP A 102 28.48 5.60 12.95
#